data_AF-B7B627-F1
#
_entry.id   AF-B7B627-F1
#
_cell.length_a   1.000
_cell.length_b   1.000
_cell.length_c   1.000
_cell.angle_alpha   90.00
_cell.angle_beta   90.00
_cell.angle_gamma   90.00
#
_symmetry.space_group_name_H-M   'P 1'
#
loop_
_entity.id
_entity.type
_entity.pdbx_description
1 polymer ?
#
loop_
_entity_poly.entity_id
_entity_poly.type
_entity_poly.pdbx_seq_one_letter_code
_entity_poly.pdbx_strand_id
1 'polypeptide(L)'
;MKNIMTLMLATALTLGLFISCGSGVQHRTFRGIYADDPAGMEGLYNPERGFRLEVALDVTEKNYVWAPEEFPDITSYLEEQSELYASDSVSLVQTYFYLTGAVGKELAGEDFQTMGVFFDKLRALGKKAVLRFAYETQFLGRAATGPTLEDIIRHTEQLKPFLEENKDVIQVVQAGMIGAWGEWHSSFHGLEKSDDTKRTVLQHICRMTPEGRAIQIRVPEYKNLLDMASGDYKRVSFHDDFIVIKKHQWDGGMSEGTPAYEQIVCESPCLPVDGELPWGTWSMNEDPDNPEAGWIIDGLQTARRLFLQHFTSLSAIHNYKEKNTKDKYSMMYWKETPVSAEFLRENKMPVSDGYFTRKDGSVAERNVFDYIRDHLGYRIELQEMTAPAVLLAGQANPVEISLINRGFSTLFNEHPVYLVLIDESGKVCHVALTDTNVNDWQPYEPGDSTCTPLLHTIATDLQIPAGLAKGTYRLGLWIPDGSDRLQYDNRFAIRCANGDTQWWVSPDGKYGVNILMNKISIK
;
A
#
# COMPACT_ATOMS: atom_id res chain seq x y z
N MET A 1 62.17 24.60 -16.45
CA MET A 1 61.81 23.19 -16.72
C MET A 1 61.62 22.49 -15.38
N LYS A 2 60.37 22.41 -14.91
CA LYS A 2 59.99 21.70 -13.68
C LYS A 2 58.81 20.81 -14.03
N ASN A 3 59.01 19.50 -13.93
CA ASN A 3 58.00 18.48 -14.12
C ASN A 3 57.03 18.50 -12.93
N ILE A 4 55.73 18.57 -13.21
CA ILE A 4 54.68 18.22 -12.25
C ILE A 4 53.88 17.09 -12.89
N MET A 5 53.93 15.95 -12.20
CA MET A 5 53.32 14.67 -12.57
C MET A 5 51.89 14.67 -12.01
N THR A 6 50.90 14.58 -12.88
CA THR A 6 49.47 14.50 -12.51
C THR A 6 49.13 13.05 -12.18
N LEU A 7 48.80 12.78 -10.92
CA LEU A 7 48.33 11.47 -10.45
C LEU A 7 46.79 11.45 -10.58
N MET A 8 46.26 10.68 -11.54
CA MET A 8 44.83 10.35 -11.58
C MET A 8 44.57 9.24 -10.55
N LEU A 9 43.78 9.54 -9.53
CA LEU A 9 43.20 8.55 -8.62
C LEU A 9 41.87 8.07 -9.24
N ALA A 10 41.86 6.84 -9.74
CA ALA A 10 40.63 6.15 -10.10
C ALA A 10 40.08 5.44 -8.86
N THR A 11 38.95 5.92 -8.32
CA THR A 11 38.20 5.25 -7.26
C THR A 11 37.37 4.12 -7.87
N ALA A 12 37.76 2.88 -7.59
CA ALA A 12 36.98 1.68 -7.91
C ALA A 12 35.89 1.46 -6.84
N LEU A 13 34.64 1.32 -7.26
CA LEU A 13 33.54 0.81 -6.44
C LEU A 13 33.84 -0.67 -6.13
N THR A 14 34.28 -0.99 -4.92
CA THR A 14 34.45 -2.38 -4.47
C THR A 14 33.13 -2.91 -3.93
N LEU A 15 32.45 -3.74 -4.73
CA LEU A 15 31.46 -4.70 -4.23
C LEU A 15 32.23 -5.74 -3.40
N GLY A 16 32.21 -5.62 -2.08
CA GLY A 16 32.95 -6.50 -1.18
C GLY A 16 32.28 -7.86 -1.02
N LEU A 17 32.55 -8.81 -1.93
CA LEU A 17 32.40 -10.24 -1.63
C LEU A 17 33.62 -10.68 -0.81
N PHE A 18 33.48 -10.77 0.51
CA PHE A 18 34.48 -11.46 1.33
C PHE A 18 34.26 -12.96 1.22
N ILE A 19 35.09 -13.63 0.43
CA ILE A 19 35.25 -15.08 0.50
C ILE A 19 36.07 -15.33 1.78
N SER A 20 35.38 -15.69 2.86
CA SER A 20 36.00 -16.32 4.02
C SER A 20 36.71 -17.59 3.53
N CYS A 21 38.05 -17.54 3.42
CA CYS A 21 38.88 -18.71 3.16
C CYS A 21 38.79 -19.64 4.37
N GLY A 22 37.76 -20.50 4.40
CA GLY A 22 37.57 -21.50 5.45
C GLY A 22 36.17 -22.09 5.56
N SER A 23 35.13 -21.39 5.10
CA SER A 23 33.75 -21.88 5.16
C SER A 23 33.18 -22.02 3.75
N GLY A 24 32.58 -23.18 3.42
CA GLY A 24 31.87 -23.41 2.15
C GLY A 24 30.57 -22.60 2.01
N VAL A 25 30.51 -21.42 2.64
CA VAL A 25 29.35 -20.54 2.79
C VAL A 25 29.74 -19.15 2.27
N GLN A 26 28.92 -18.61 1.39
CA GLN A 26 28.98 -17.24 0.92
C GLN A 26 28.14 -16.33 1.83
N HIS A 27 28.64 -15.13 2.05
CA HIS A 27 27.97 -14.08 2.80
C HIS A 27 27.80 -12.85 1.90
N ARG A 28 26.63 -12.21 1.96
CA ARG A 28 26.34 -10.95 1.27
C ARG A 28 25.67 -9.99 2.25
N THR A 29 26.18 -8.77 2.34
CA THR A 29 25.46 -7.65 2.95
C THR A 29 24.73 -6.88 1.85
N PHE A 30 23.61 -6.27 2.22
CA PHE A 30 22.83 -5.39 1.35
C PHE A 30 22.85 -3.98 1.93
N ARG A 31 22.57 -2.97 1.10
CA ARG A 31 22.35 -1.61 1.57
C ARG A 31 20.96 -1.12 1.21
N GLY A 32 20.40 -0.26 2.05
CA GLY A 32 19.21 0.52 1.71
C GLY A 32 19.43 1.44 0.50
N ILE A 33 18.36 2.09 0.10
CA ILE A 33 18.33 3.09 -0.98
C ILE A 33 19.00 4.40 -0.51
N TYR A 34 19.97 4.88 -1.29
CA TYR A 34 20.53 6.22 -1.16
C TYR A 34 19.61 7.27 -1.79
N ALA A 35 19.78 8.53 -1.41
CA ALA A 35 18.95 9.62 -1.88
C ALA A 35 19.00 9.83 -3.41
N ASP A 36 20.13 9.48 -4.04
CA ASP A 36 20.41 9.58 -5.47
C ASP A 36 20.39 8.21 -6.19
N ASP A 37 19.86 7.17 -5.56
CA ASP A 37 19.41 5.98 -6.28
C ASP A 37 18.09 6.32 -7.03
N PRO A 38 17.82 5.70 -8.20
CA PRO A 38 16.58 5.95 -8.94
C PRO A 38 15.32 5.78 -8.07
N ALA A 39 15.29 4.70 -7.28
CA ALA A 39 14.20 4.42 -6.33
C ALA A 39 14.18 5.35 -5.10
N GLY A 40 15.23 6.14 -4.87
CA GLY A 40 15.26 7.21 -3.88
C GLY A 40 14.64 8.51 -4.40
N MET A 41 14.60 8.70 -5.73
CA MET A 41 14.05 9.89 -6.37
C MET A 41 12.58 9.70 -6.80
N GLU A 42 12.25 8.54 -7.37
CA GLU A 42 10.93 8.25 -7.96
C GLU A 42 10.01 7.44 -7.03
N GLY A 43 10.55 7.00 -5.89
CA GLY A 43 9.90 6.04 -5.00
C GLY A 43 9.93 4.62 -5.55
N LEU A 44 9.39 3.68 -4.76
CA LEU A 44 9.24 2.28 -5.16
C LEU A 44 7.78 2.01 -5.49
N TYR A 45 7.53 1.59 -6.73
CA TYR A 45 6.27 0.95 -7.07
C TYR A 45 6.20 -0.41 -6.41
N ASN A 46 5.26 -0.56 -5.48
CA ASN A 46 4.97 -1.78 -4.75
C ASN A 46 3.45 -1.89 -4.59
N PRO A 47 2.87 -3.10 -4.66
CA PRO A 47 1.43 -3.29 -4.53
C PRO A 47 0.96 -2.95 -3.10
N GLU A 48 -0.32 -2.65 -2.94
CA GLU A 48 -1.01 -2.68 -1.63
C GLU A 48 -0.50 -1.67 -0.57
N ARG A 49 0.21 -0.62 -0.99
CA ARG A 49 0.77 0.40 -0.10
C ARG A 49 0.91 1.78 -0.76
N GLY A 50 1.15 2.79 0.05
CA GLY A 50 1.58 4.11 -0.43
C GLY A 50 0.41 5.02 -0.79
N PHE A 51 0.66 5.97 -1.70
CA PHE A 51 -0.42 6.83 -2.16
C PHE A 51 -1.44 6.05 -2.99
N ARG A 52 -2.72 6.44 -2.90
CA ARG A 52 -3.82 5.87 -3.69
C ARG A 52 -4.53 6.94 -4.52
N LEU A 53 -5.11 6.51 -5.64
CA LEU A 53 -6.08 7.30 -6.40
C LEU A 53 -7.48 7.20 -5.76
N GLU A 54 -8.43 7.92 -6.34
CA GLU A 54 -9.86 7.80 -6.11
C GLU A 54 -10.58 7.83 -7.45
N VAL A 55 -11.56 6.94 -7.63
CA VAL A 55 -12.43 6.88 -8.81
C VAL A 55 -13.85 6.52 -8.35
N ALA A 56 -14.83 7.28 -8.83
CA ALA A 56 -16.24 7.08 -8.52
C ALA A 56 -17.09 6.81 -9.76
N LEU A 57 -17.76 5.66 -9.76
CA LEU A 57 -18.45 5.12 -10.94
C LEU A 57 -19.93 4.93 -10.64
N ASP A 58 -20.80 5.34 -11.55
CA ASP A 58 -22.20 4.93 -11.53
C ASP A 58 -22.31 3.59 -12.26
N VAL A 59 -22.70 2.54 -11.53
CA VAL A 59 -22.73 1.17 -12.06
C VAL A 59 -23.83 0.99 -13.11
N THR A 60 -24.98 1.64 -12.92
CA THR A 60 -26.14 1.47 -13.80
C THR A 60 -26.02 2.38 -15.03
N GLU A 61 -25.56 3.62 -14.84
CA GLU A 61 -25.38 4.58 -15.93
C GLU A 61 -24.03 4.40 -16.68
N LYS A 62 -23.14 3.54 -16.17
CA LYS A 62 -21.88 3.10 -16.79
C LYS A 62 -20.92 4.25 -17.13
N ASN A 63 -20.81 5.22 -16.23
CA ASN A 63 -19.98 6.40 -16.42
C ASN A 63 -19.27 6.83 -15.13
N TYR A 64 -18.42 7.86 -15.24
CA TYR A 64 -17.84 8.54 -14.09
C TYR A 64 -18.85 9.48 -13.44
N VAL A 65 -19.04 9.37 -12.12
CA VAL A 65 -20.09 10.08 -11.36
C VAL A 65 -19.96 11.60 -11.45
N TRP A 66 -18.74 12.13 -11.40
CA TRP A 66 -18.53 13.56 -11.23
C TRP A 66 -18.45 14.35 -12.55
N ALA A 67 -18.23 13.67 -13.67
CA ALA A 67 -18.17 14.27 -15.00
C ALA A 67 -18.60 13.28 -16.10
N PRO A 68 -19.88 12.85 -16.12
CA PRO A 68 -20.36 11.78 -17.00
C PRO A 68 -20.33 12.15 -18.48
N GLU A 69 -20.39 13.45 -18.83
CA GLU A 69 -20.26 13.90 -20.22
C GLU A 69 -18.81 13.84 -20.73
N GLU A 70 -17.84 14.09 -19.84
CA GLU A 70 -16.40 14.04 -20.17
C GLU A 70 -15.90 12.58 -20.18
N PHE A 71 -16.41 11.75 -19.28
CA PHE A 71 -16.08 10.33 -19.16
C PHE A 71 -17.36 9.47 -19.21
N PRO A 72 -17.93 9.24 -20.41
CA PRO A 72 -19.16 8.47 -20.61
C PRO A 72 -18.94 6.95 -20.60
N ASP A 73 -17.89 6.50 -19.91
CA ASP A 73 -17.53 5.10 -19.68
C ASP A 73 -16.94 4.93 -18.27
N ILE A 74 -16.70 3.69 -17.86
CA ILE A 74 -16.25 3.37 -16.50
C ILE A 74 -14.74 3.30 -16.31
N THR A 75 -13.93 3.43 -17.37
CA THR A 75 -12.48 3.18 -17.33
C THR A 75 -11.62 4.39 -17.67
N SER A 76 -12.05 5.29 -18.56
CA SER A 76 -11.21 6.35 -19.10
C SER A 76 -10.71 7.32 -18.03
N TYR A 77 -11.52 7.64 -17.02
CA TYR A 77 -11.08 8.48 -15.91
C TYR A 77 -9.95 7.83 -15.10
N LEU A 78 -10.03 6.52 -14.83
CA LEU A 78 -8.97 5.77 -14.14
C LEU A 78 -7.67 5.82 -14.94
N GLU A 79 -7.74 5.67 -16.26
CA GLU A 79 -6.55 5.72 -17.13
C GLU A 79 -5.90 7.11 -17.06
N GLU A 80 -6.68 8.18 -17.19
CA GLU A 80 -6.17 9.56 -17.08
C GLU A 80 -5.51 9.81 -15.71
N GLN A 81 -6.18 9.44 -14.61
CA GLN A 81 -5.61 9.62 -13.28
C GLN A 81 -4.35 8.74 -13.08
N SER A 82 -4.32 7.55 -13.67
CA SER A 82 -3.14 6.68 -13.61
C SER A 82 -1.93 7.31 -14.30
N GLU A 83 -2.13 8.00 -15.41
CA GLU A 83 -1.09 8.76 -16.11
C GLU A 83 -0.66 10.00 -15.32
N LEU A 84 -1.63 10.78 -14.81
CA LEU A 84 -1.36 12.01 -14.06
C LEU A 84 -0.51 11.79 -12.79
N TYR A 85 -0.67 10.64 -12.15
CA TYR A 85 0.02 10.25 -10.92
C TYR A 85 1.08 9.16 -11.11
N ALA A 86 1.48 8.87 -12.36
CA ALA A 86 2.47 7.82 -12.64
C ALA A 86 3.80 8.04 -11.88
N SER A 87 4.23 9.30 -11.72
CA SER A 87 5.46 9.67 -11.00
C SER A 87 5.40 9.44 -9.48
N ASP A 88 4.22 9.21 -8.92
CA ASP A 88 4.02 9.03 -7.48
C ASP A 88 3.93 7.55 -7.08
N SER A 89 4.21 6.63 -8.02
CA SER A 89 4.28 5.17 -7.79
C SER A 89 3.00 4.56 -7.21
N VAL A 90 1.82 4.98 -7.72
CA VAL A 90 0.51 4.60 -7.18
C VAL A 90 0.04 3.21 -7.67
N SER A 91 -0.17 2.28 -6.74
CA SER A 91 -0.69 0.92 -7.01
C SER A 91 -2.11 0.68 -6.47
N LEU A 92 -2.69 1.65 -5.76
CA LEU A 92 -4.01 1.56 -5.15
C LEU A 92 -4.99 2.57 -5.73
N VAL A 93 -6.27 2.19 -5.76
CA VAL A 93 -7.38 3.05 -6.19
C VAL A 93 -8.54 2.86 -5.21
N GLN A 94 -8.94 3.92 -4.52
CA GLN A 94 -10.25 3.93 -3.86
C GLN A 94 -11.33 3.91 -4.93
N THR A 95 -12.06 2.80 -4.99
CA THR A 95 -13.02 2.52 -6.05
C THR A 95 -14.40 2.62 -5.46
N TYR A 96 -15.15 3.67 -5.81
CA TYR A 96 -16.56 3.77 -5.48
C TYR A 96 -17.40 3.16 -6.59
N PHE A 97 -18.20 2.17 -6.23
CA PHE A 97 -19.33 1.73 -7.05
C PHE A 97 -20.61 2.32 -6.47
N TYR A 98 -21.16 3.31 -7.16
CA TYR A 98 -22.46 3.87 -6.85
C TYR A 98 -23.56 3.00 -7.43
N LEU A 99 -24.44 2.53 -6.56
CA LEU A 99 -25.58 1.65 -6.85
C LEU A 99 -26.90 2.44 -6.89
N THR A 100 -26.82 3.75 -7.15
CA THR A 100 -27.96 4.68 -7.13
C THR A 100 -29.09 4.23 -8.04
N GLY A 101 -28.78 3.79 -9.27
CA GLY A 101 -29.77 3.31 -10.25
C GLY A 101 -30.48 1.99 -9.87
N ALA A 102 -29.90 1.25 -8.92
CA ALA A 102 -30.39 -0.03 -8.43
C ALA A 102 -31.23 0.08 -7.13
N VAL A 103 -31.41 1.27 -6.56
CA VAL A 103 -32.27 1.47 -5.38
C VAL A 103 -33.67 0.90 -5.65
N GLY A 104 -34.17 0.08 -4.72
CA GLY A 104 -35.47 -0.61 -4.84
C GLY A 104 -35.51 -1.77 -5.84
N LYS A 105 -34.39 -2.17 -6.44
CA LYS A 105 -34.29 -3.26 -7.44
C LYS A 105 -33.23 -4.28 -7.06
N GLU A 106 -33.20 -5.42 -7.71
CA GLU A 106 -32.05 -6.32 -7.66
C GLU A 106 -30.92 -5.78 -8.54
N LEU A 107 -29.66 -6.04 -8.16
CA LEU A 107 -28.53 -5.86 -9.08
C LEU A 107 -28.69 -6.81 -10.28
N ALA A 108 -28.68 -6.24 -11.48
CA ALA A 108 -28.81 -6.98 -12.72
C ALA A 108 -27.46 -7.57 -13.18
N GLY A 109 -27.51 -8.55 -14.08
CA GLY A 109 -26.28 -9.11 -14.69
C GLY A 109 -25.40 -8.05 -15.37
N GLU A 110 -26.01 -7.01 -15.93
CA GLU A 110 -25.28 -5.88 -16.50
C GLU A 110 -24.50 -5.07 -15.46
N ASP A 111 -25.03 -4.90 -14.25
CA ASP A 111 -24.34 -4.17 -13.16
C ASP A 111 -23.04 -4.91 -12.78
N PHE A 112 -23.10 -6.24 -12.65
CA PHE A 112 -21.91 -7.07 -12.41
C PHE A 112 -20.92 -7.04 -13.57
N GLN A 113 -21.41 -7.01 -14.81
CA GLN A 113 -20.54 -6.87 -15.98
C GLN A 113 -19.82 -5.53 -15.96
N THR A 114 -20.51 -4.43 -15.64
CA THR A 114 -19.92 -3.09 -15.51
C THR A 114 -18.79 -3.08 -14.48
N MET A 115 -19.05 -3.60 -13.27
CA MET A 115 -18.02 -3.68 -12.21
C MET A 115 -16.85 -4.59 -12.64
N GLY A 116 -17.14 -5.71 -13.32
CA GLY A 116 -16.14 -6.63 -13.85
C GLY A 116 -15.18 -5.97 -14.83
N VAL A 117 -15.69 -5.16 -15.77
CA VAL A 117 -14.84 -4.40 -16.72
C VAL A 117 -13.89 -3.46 -15.97
N PHE A 118 -14.34 -2.81 -14.90
CA PHE A 118 -13.47 -1.95 -14.10
C PHE A 118 -12.38 -2.74 -13.36
N PHE A 119 -12.74 -3.86 -12.75
CA PHE A 119 -11.78 -4.75 -12.09
C PHE A 119 -10.75 -5.31 -13.07
N ASP A 120 -11.14 -5.66 -14.28
CA ASP A 120 -10.19 -6.06 -15.34
C ASP A 120 -9.27 -4.91 -15.76
N LYS A 121 -9.77 -3.67 -15.76
CA LYS A 121 -8.93 -2.49 -15.99
C LYS A 121 -7.90 -2.28 -14.87
N LEU A 122 -8.28 -2.44 -13.60
CA LEU A 122 -7.34 -2.39 -12.47
C LEU A 122 -6.22 -3.42 -12.63
N ARG A 123 -6.57 -4.68 -12.96
CA ARG A 123 -5.57 -5.73 -13.27
C ARG A 123 -4.66 -5.32 -14.43
N ALA A 124 -5.23 -4.82 -15.51
CA ALA A 124 -4.48 -4.37 -16.68
C ALA A 124 -3.52 -3.22 -16.38
N LEU A 125 -3.81 -2.40 -15.35
CA LEU A 125 -2.96 -1.30 -14.90
C LEU A 125 -2.03 -1.67 -13.72
N GLY A 126 -2.08 -2.89 -13.22
CA GLY A 126 -1.28 -3.35 -12.08
C GLY A 126 -1.76 -2.82 -10.72
N LYS A 127 -3.05 -2.50 -10.58
CA LYS A 127 -3.61 -1.81 -9.41
C LYS A 127 -4.61 -2.67 -8.65
N LYS A 128 -4.81 -2.35 -7.37
CA LYS A 128 -5.86 -2.94 -6.52
C LYS A 128 -6.84 -1.90 -5.98
N ALA A 129 -8.04 -2.36 -5.68
CA ALA A 129 -9.14 -1.55 -5.16
C ALA A 129 -9.11 -1.46 -3.63
N VAL A 130 -9.15 -0.24 -3.10
CA VAL A 130 -9.74 0.08 -1.81
C VAL A 130 -11.25 0.25 -2.09
N LEU A 131 -12.01 -0.83 -1.97
CA LEU A 131 -13.35 -0.93 -2.55
C LEU A 131 -14.42 -0.33 -1.64
N ARG A 132 -15.22 0.61 -2.14
CA ARG A 132 -16.38 1.16 -1.44
C ARG A 132 -17.63 1.05 -2.31
N PHE A 133 -18.74 0.64 -1.72
CA PHE A 133 -20.06 0.75 -2.35
C PHE A 133 -20.82 1.91 -1.74
N ALA A 134 -21.54 2.67 -2.55
CA ALA A 134 -22.33 3.83 -2.10
C ALA A 134 -23.62 3.95 -2.91
N TYR A 135 -24.53 4.83 -2.48
CA TYR A 135 -25.78 5.12 -3.20
C TYR A 135 -26.03 6.62 -3.33
N GLU A 136 -25.60 7.41 -2.34
CA GLU A 136 -25.95 8.82 -2.26
C GLU A 136 -24.67 9.64 -2.44
N THR A 137 -24.68 10.63 -3.34
CA THR A 137 -23.54 11.53 -3.60
C THR A 137 -23.68 12.88 -2.90
N GLN A 138 -24.82 13.12 -2.24
CA GLN A 138 -25.20 14.43 -1.73
C GLN A 138 -25.41 14.40 -0.22
N PHE A 139 -24.93 15.43 0.47
CA PHE A 139 -25.06 15.61 1.92
C PHE A 139 -26.12 16.69 2.27
N LEU A 140 -26.39 16.90 3.57
CA LEU A 140 -27.42 17.85 4.08
C LEU A 140 -28.86 17.56 3.62
N GLY A 141 -29.21 16.29 3.41
CA GLY A 141 -30.58 15.89 3.00
C GLY A 141 -30.95 16.37 1.60
N ARG A 142 -29.94 16.70 0.77
CA ARG A 142 -30.12 17.10 -0.63
C ARG A 142 -30.39 15.90 -1.55
N ALA A 143 -30.01 14.70 -1.13
CA ALA A 143 -30.24 13.46 -1.86
C ALA A 143 -31.72 13.30 -2.23
N ALA A 144 -31.99 13.05 -3.51
CA ALA A 144 -33.36 12.88 -4.01
C ALA A 144 -33.95 11.49 -3.75
N THR A 145 -33.08 10.50 -3.54
CA THR A 145 -33.40 9.09 -3.27
C THR A 145 -32.28 8.47 -2.45
N GLY A 146 -32.56 7.36 -1.78
CA GLY A 146 -31.56 6.59 -1.06
C GLY A 146 -32.03 5.16 -0.78
N PRO A 147 -31.14 4.27 -0.36
CA PRO A 147 -31.47 2.87 -0.13
C PRO A 147 -32.23 2.69 1.19
N THR A 148 -33.13 1.72 1.21
CA THR A 148 -33.64 1.16 2.47
C THR A 148 -32.65 0.15 3.06
N LEU A 149 -32.85 -0.23 4.33
CA LEU A 149 -32.07 -1.33 4.93
C LEU A 149 -32.22 -2.63 4.14
N GLU A 150 -33.41 -2.90 3.62
CA GLU A 150 -33.71 -4.09 2.80
C GLU A 150 -32.94 -4.08 1.48
N ASP A 151 -32.79 -2.91 0.85
CA ASP A 151 -31.97 -2.76 -0.36
C ASP A 151 -30.50 -3.07 -0.07
N ILE A 152 -29.94 -2.53 1.02
CA ILE A 152 -28.55 -2.79 1.41
C ILE A 152 -28.34 -4.27 1.69
N ILE A 153 -29.22 -4.90 2.46
CA ILE A 153 -29.15 -6.35 2.76
C ILE A 153 -29.16 -7.15 1.46
N ARG A 154 -30.13 -6.90 0.57
CA ARG A 154 -30.25 -7.60 -0.71
C ARG A 154 -28.98 -7.46 -1.55
N HIS A 155 -28.47 -6.25 -1.73
CA HIS A 155 -27.29 -6.02 -2.54
C HIS A 155 -26.03 -6.65 -1.94
N THR A 156 -25.83 -6.61 -0.61
CA THR A 156 -24.68 -7.28 0.02
C THR A 156 -24.69 -8.80 -0.21
N GLU A 157 -25.88 -9.43 -0.23
CA GLU A 157 -26.02 -10.85 -0.55
C GLU A 157 -25.68 -11.14 -2.01
N GLN A 158 -26.14 -10.30 -2.94
CA GLN A 158 -25.84 -10.44 -4.37
C GLN A 158 -24.36 -10.16 -4.71
N LEU A 159 -23.72 -9.23 -4.01
CA LEU A 159 -22.32 -8.84 -4.21
C LEU A 159 -21.33 -9.91 -3.71
N LYS A 160 -21.69 -10.67 -2.67
CA LYS A 160 -20.80 -11.65 -2.05
C LYS A 160 -20.09 -12.59 -3.04
N PRO A 161 -20.78 -13.35 -3.93
CA PRO A 161 -20.10 -14.23 -4.87
C PRO A 161 -19.22 -13.47 -5.89
N PHE A 162 -19.64 -12.27 -6.30
CA PHE A 162 -18.87 -11.43 -7.21
C PHE A 162 -17.56 -10.93 -6.59
N LEU A 163 -17.58 -10.55 -5.31
CA LEU A 163 -16.38 -10.14 -4.60
C LEU A 163 -15.43 -11.32 -4.36
N GLU A 164 -15.95 -12.51 -4.08
CA GLU A 164 -15.12 -13.71 -3.92
C GLU A 164 -14.37 -14.04 -5.23
N GLU A 165 -15.06 -14.00 -6.37
CA GLU A 165 -14.46 -14.23 -7.70
C GLU A 165 -13.36 -13.21 -8.06
N ASN A 166 -13.47 -11.99 -7.52
CA ASN A 166 -12.55 -10.88 -7.79
C ASN A 166 -11.69 -10.49 -6.58
N LYS A 167 -11.54 -11.38 -5.59
CA LYS A 167 -10.76 -11.15 -4.36
C LYS A 167 -9.32 -10.71 -4.67
N ASP A 168 -8.75 -11.20 -5.78
CA ASP A 168 -7.38 -10.91 -6.21
C ASP A 168 -7.10 -9.40 -6.34
N VAL A 169 -8.05 -8.64 -6.90
CA VAL A 169 -7.88 -7.20 -7.15
C VAL A 169 -8.38 -6.32 -6.01
N ILE A 170 -8.94 -6.89 -4.94
CA ILE A 170 -9.45 -6.15 -3.78
C ILE A 170 -8.35 -6.12 -2.71
N GLN A 171 -7.91 -4.92 -2.31
CA GLN A 171 -7.02 -4.76 -1.16
C GLN A 171 -7.81 -4.90 0.15
N VAL A 172 -8.91 -4.16 0.25
CA VAL A 172 -9.73 -3.97 1.44
C VAL A 172 -11.12 -3.50 1.02
N VAL A 173 -12.15 -3.78 1.82
CA VAL A 173 -13.51 -3.27 1.58
C VAL A 173 -13.82 -2.16 2.59
N GLN A 174 -14.03 -0.94 2.15
CA GLN A 174 -14.51 0.12 3.02
C GLN A 174 -16.01 -0.07 3.29
N ALA A 175 -16.39 0.05 4.56
CA ALA A 175 -17.76 -0.04 5.03
C ALA A 175 -18.53 1.19 4.56
N GLY A 176 -19.04 1.12 3.33
CA GLY A 176 -19.84 2.17 2.70
C GLY A 176 -21.35 2.03 2.97
N MET A 177 -22.14 2.19 1.90
CA MET A 177 -23.60 1.97 1.80
C MET A 177 -24.50 2.99 2.51
N ILE A 178 -24.10 3.54 3.66
CA ILE A 178 -24.95 4.46 4.43
C ILE A 178 -24.61 5.90 4.06
N GLY A 179 -25.59 6.61 3.50
CA GLY A 179 -25.56 8.07 3.35
C GLY A 179 -24.57 8.62 2.34
N ALA A 180 -24.28 9.92 2.45
CA ALA A 180 -23.47 10.66 1.49
C ALA A 180 -22.08 10.02 1.35
N TRP A 181 -21.70 9.69 0.12
CA TRP A 181 -20.46 9.00 -0.26
C TRP A 181 -20.24 7.65 0.45
N GLY A 182 -21.29 7.10 1.07
CA GLY A 182 -21.22 5.92 1.92
C GLY A 182 -20.54 6.16 3.28
N GLU A 183 -20.52 7.38 3.79
CA GLU A 183 -19.72 7.78 4.97
C GLU A 183 -20.49 7.78 6.30
N TRP A 184 -21.66 7.16 6.34
CA TRP A 184 -22.46 6.92 7.55
C TRP A 184 -23.06 8.17 8.17
N HIS A 185 -23.34 9.18 7.33
CA HIS A 185 -24.10 10.35 7.72
C HIS A 185 -25.01 10.84 6.60
N SER A 186 -26.00 11.66 6.95
CA SER A 186 -26.88 12.33 6.00
C SER A 186 -27.69 11.39 5.08
N SER A 187 -27.96 10.15 5.48
CA SER A 187 -28.69 9.24 4.60
C SER A 187 -30.14 9.66 4.41
N PHE A 188 -30.68 9.44 3.20
CA PHE A 188 -32.04 9.84 2.85
C PHE A 188 -33.09 9.30 3.82
N HIS A 189 -32.94 8.04 4.24
CA HIS A 189 -33.84 7.36 5.18
C HIS A 189 -33.40 7.46 6.66
N GLY A 190 -32.32 8.18 6.97
CA GLY A 190 -31.80 8.30 8.33
C GLY A 190 -31.31 6.98 8.94
N LEU A 191 -30.77 6.08 8.11
CA LEU A 191 -30.25 4.77 8.50
C LEU A 191 -29.15 4.86 9.57
N GLU A 192 -28.37 5.93 9.59
CA GLU A 192 -27.31 6.18 10.57
C GLU A 192 -27.84 6.45 11.98
N LYS A 193 -29.13 6.78 12.14
CA LYS A 193 -29.73 7.19 13.42
C LYS A 193 -30.04 6.04 14.37
N SER A 194 -29.82 4.80 13.95
CA SER A 194 -30.08 3.59 14.73
C SER A 194 -28.82 2.75 14.81
N ASP A 195 -28.37 2.48 16.04
CA ASP A 195 -27.23 1.58 16.30
C ASP A 195 -27.49 0.16 15.83
N ASP A 196 -28.74 -0.32 15.92
CA ASP A 196 -29.11 -1.64 15.41
C ASP A 196 -29.05 -1.70 13.87
N THR A 197 -29.47 -0.62 13.19
CA THR A 197 -29.36 -0.51 11.73
C THR A 197 -27.89 -0.48 11.31
N LYS A 198 -27.10 0.40 11.93
CA LYS A 198 -25.65 0.49 11.72
C LYS A 198 -24.96 -0.85 11.94
N ARG A 199 -25.22 -1.54 13.05
CA ARG A 199 -24.69 -2.87 13.35
C ARG A 199 -25.08 -3.90 12.29
N THR A 200 -26.35 -3.91 11.88
CA THR A 200 -26.86 -4.85 10.87
C THR A 200 -26.14 -4.64 9.53
N VAL A 201 -26.05 -3.39 9.06
CA VAL A 201 -25.33 -3.05 7.82
C VAL A 201 -23.87 -3.47 7.91
N LEU A 202 -23.17 -3.16 9.02
CA LEU A 202 -21.77 -3.56 9.20
C LEU A 202 -21.59 -5.09 9.17
N GLN A 203 -22.49 -5.85 9.80
CA GLN A 203 -22.47 -7.32 9.76
C GLN A 203 -22.70 -7.86 8.34
N HIS A 204 -23.56 -7.22 7.55
CA HIS A 204 -23.78 -7.61 6.16
C HIS A 204 -22.59 -7.27 5.25
N ILE A 205 -21.94 -6.11 5.45
CA ILE A 205 -20.68 -5.76 4.79
C ILE A 205 -19.61 -6.80 5.16
N CYS A 206 -19.49 -7.11 6.44
CA CYS A 206 -18.64 -8.19 6.93
C CYS A 206 -18.93 -9.52 6.20
N ARG A 207 -20.19 -9.92 6.00
CA ARG A 207 -20.53 -11.18 5.32
C ARG A 207 -20.23 -11.21 3.82
N MET A 208 -20.29 -10.07 3.13
CA MET A 208 -19.99 -9.98 1.70
C MET A 208 -18.50 -9.86 1.41
N THR A 209 -17.71 -9.31 2.33
CA THR A 209 -16.25 -9.20 2.17
C THR A 209 -15.62 -10.60 2.13
N PRO A 210 -14.79 -10.90 1.11
CA PRO A 210 -14.10 -12.18 0.99
C PRO A 210 -13.24 -12.52 2.22
N GLU A 211 -13.12 -13.81 2.52
CA GLU A 211 -12.20 -14.27 3.58
C GLU A 211 -10.76 -13.84 3.27
N GLY A 212 -9.99 -13.44 4.27
CA GLY A 212 -8.64 -12.91 4.09
C GLY A 212 -8.58 -11.47 3.55
N ARG A 213 -9.72 -10.76 3.47
CA ARG A 213 -9.75 -9.31 3.24
C ARG A 213 -10.30 -8.58 4.46
N ALA A 214 -9.62 -7.48 4.82
CA ALA A 214 -10.07 -6.60 5.89
C ALA A 214 -11.24 -5.71 5.44
N ILE A 215 -11.89 -5.09 6.41
CA ILE A 215 -12.94 -4.08 6.21
C ILE A 215 -12.47 -2.79 6.84
N GLN A 216 -12.66 -1.63 6.23
CA GLN A 216 -12.29 -0.34 6.85
C GLN A 216 -13.54 0.46 7.20
N ILE A 217 -13.65 0.97 8.42
CA ILE A 217 -14.74 1.86 8.82
C ILE A 217 -14.24 3.24 9.22
N ARG A 218 -15.05 4.27 8.95
CA ARG A 218 -14.62 5.67 9.07
C ARG A 218 -14.19 6.05 10.49
N VAL A 219 -15.05 5.76 11.47
CA VAL A 219 -14.79 6.12 12.87
C VAL A 219 -14.86 4.90 13.79
N PRO A 220 -14.02 4.83 14.84
CA PRO A 220 -14.00 3.68 15.75
C PRO A 220 -15.33 3.42 16.47
N GLU A 221 -16.14 4.46 16.70
CA GLU A 221 -17.46 4.31 17.33
C GLU A 221 -18.35 3.30 16.57
N TYR A 222 -18.33 3.31 15.24
CA TYR A 222 -19.12 2.37 14.45
C TYR A 222 -18.57 0.94 14.51
N LYS A 223 -17.25 0.78 14.59
CA LYS A 223 -16.61 -0.53 14.83
C LYS A 223 -17.08 -1.13 16.15
N ASN A 224 -17.18 -0.31 17.18
CA ASN A 224 -17.53 -0.70 18.55
C ASN A 224 -19.00 -1.16 18.71
N LEU A 225 -19.82 -1.07 17.65
CA LEU A 225 -21.14 -1.68 17.59
C LEU A 225 -21.10 -3.21 17.46
N LEU A 226 -19.96 -3.77 17.02
CA LEU A 226 -19.70 -5.20 16.97
C LEU A 226 -19.18 -5.73 18.31
N ASP A 227 -19.40 -7.01 18.56
CA ASP A 227 -18.78 -7.69 19.70
C ASP A 227 -17.27 -7.80 19.50
N MET A 228 -16.47 -7.25 20.42
CA MET A 228 -15.00 -7.27 20.39
C MET A 228 -14.42 -8.68 20.33
N ALA A 229 -15.12 -9.69 20.84
CA ALA A 229 -14.67 -11.08 20.79
C ALA A 229 -14.89 -11.73 19.42
N SER A 230 -15.76 -11.15 18.57
CA SER A 230 -16.15 -11.72 17.28
C SER A 230 -15.01 -11.70 16.25
N GLY A 231 -15.04 -12.65 15.31
CA GLY A 231 -14.16 -12.63 14.15
C GLY A 231 -14.37 -11.37 13.29
N ASP A 232 -15.59 -10.85 13.24
CA ASP A 232 -15.94 -9.63 12.50
C ASP A 232 -15.23 -8.39 13.06
N TYR A 233 -15.22 -8.20 14.38
CA TYR A 233 -14.50 -7.07 14.98
C TYR A 233 -13.00 -7.11 14.65
N LYS A 234 -12.39 -8.30 14.68
CA LYS A 234 -10.95 -8.49 14.47
C LYS A 234 -10.47 -8.22 13.05
N ARG A 235 -11.37 -8.12 12.07
CA ARG A 235 -11.06 -7.82 10.66
C ARG A 235 -11.52 -6.44 10.21
N VAL A 236 -12.23 -5.69 11.05
CA VAL A 236 -12.63 -4.31 10.77
C VAL A 236 -11.52 -3.38 11.24
N SER A 237 -10.82 -2.75 10.31
CA SER A 237 -9.86 -1.66 10.49
C SER A 237 -10.52 -0.29 10.28
N PHE A 238 -9.70 0.74 10.07
CA PHE A 238 -10.12 2.14 10.06
C PHE A 238 -9.76 2.82 8.74
N HIS A 239 -10.56 3.80 8.32
CA HIS A 239 -10.11 4.80 7.37
C HIS A 239 -10.44 6.20 7.90
N ASP A 240 -9.48 7.12 7.90
CA ASP A 240 -9.71 8.51 8.33
C ASP A 240 -9.91 9.40 7.10
N ASP A 241 -11.13 9.89 6.90
CA ASP A 241 -11.48 10.70 5.73
C ASP A 241 -11.23 12.22 5.91
N PHE A 242 -10.66 12.64 7.05
CA PHE A 242 -10.46 14.04 7.34
C PHE A 242 -9.24 14.29 8.24
N ILE A 243 -8.05 13.96 7.74
CA ILE A 243 -6.81 14.16 8.49
C ILE A 243 -6.45 15.65 8.54
N VAL A 244 -6.77 16.27 9.66
CA VAL A 244 -6.31 17.59 10.06
C VAL A 244 -5.63 17.47 11.42
N ILE A 245 -4.32 17.73 11.45
CA ILE A 245 -3.48 17.52 12.66
C ILE A 245 -3.98 18.28 13.88
N LYS A 246 -4.54 19.46 13.64
CA LYS A 246 -5.20 20.24 14.68
C LYS A 246 -6.67 19.85 14.72
N LYS A 247 -7.20 19.71 15.94
CA LYS A 247 -8.61 19.44 16.18
C LYS A 247 -9.51 20.36 15.36
N HIS A 248 -10.45 19.73 14.65
CA HIS A 248 -11.42 20.40 13.81
C HIS A 248 -12.80 19.78 14.04
N GLN A 249 -13.86 20.53 13.81
CA GLN A 249 -15.24 20.05 14.02
C GLN A 249 -15.65 18.88 13.10
N TRP A 250 -14.92 18.68 12.00
CA TRP A 250 -15.17 17.61 11.02
C TRP A 250 -14.17 16.45 11.09
N ASP A 251 -13.26 16.44 12.08
CA ASP A 251 -12.23 15.39 12.22
C ASP A 251 -12.76 14.04 12.78
N GLY A 252 -14.08 13.88 12.85
CA GLY A 252 -14.72 12.68 13.41
C GLY A 252 -14.38 12.41 14.88
N GLY A 253 -13.82 13.38 15.61
CA GLY A 253 -13.31 13.17 16.97
C GLY A 253 -12.02 12.34 17.03
N MET A 254 -11.29 12.23 15.91
CA MET A 254 -10.09 11.39 15.77
C MET A 254 -8.78 12.15 15.92
N SER A 255 -8.79 13.31 16.59
CA SER A 255 -7.57 14.04 16.96
C SER A 255 -6.75 13.31 18.04
N GLU A 256 -5.43 13.56 18.08
CA GLU A 256 -4.53 12.99 19.08
C GLU A 256 -5.03 13.25 20.53
N GLY A 257 -4.95 12.22 21.37
CA GLY A 257 -5.43 12.25 22.75
C GLY A 257 -6.92 11.95 22.94
N THR A 258 -7.69 11.69 21.88
CA THR A 258 -9.08 11.20 22.00
C THR A 258 -9.12 9.67 22.11
N PRO A 259 -10.17 9.08 22.72
CA PRO A 259 -10.33 7.62 22.76
C PRO A 259 -10.32 6.96 21.39
N ALA A 260 -10.87 7.63 20.36
CA ALA A 260 -10.86 7.13 18.99
C ALA A 260 -9.44 7.07 18.42
N TYR A 261 -8.62 8.11 18.63
CA TYR A 261 -7.23 8.12 18.20
C TYR A 261 -6.42 7.01 18.86
N GLU A 262 -6.54 6.86 20.19
CA GLU A 262 -5.81 5.84 20.95
C GLU A 262 -6.24 4.42 20.56
N GLN A 263 -7.52 4.21 20.24
CA GLN A 263 -8.01 2.92 19.72
C GLN A 263 -7.34 2.58 18.38
N ILE A 264 -7.26 3.54 17.45
CA ILE A 264 -6.59 3.33 16.16
C ILE A 264 -5.12 2.99 16.40
N VAL A 265 -4.39 3.77 17.20
CA VAL A 265 -2.96 3.49 17.52
C VAL A 265 -2.76 2.09 18.12
N CYS A 266 -3.67 1.66 18.98
CA CYS A 266 -3.58 0.36 19.64
C CYS A 266 -3.83 -0.82 18.69
N GLU A 267 -4.77 -0.69 17.76
CA GLU A 267 -5.23 -1.80 16.92
C GLU A 267 -4.65 -1.80 15.50
N SER A 268 -4.17 -0.66 15.00
CA SER A 268 -3.59 -0.52 13.66
C SER A 268 -2.36 -1.38 13.35
N PRO A 269 -1.51 -1.82 14.32
CA PRO A 269 -0.39 -2.71 13.97
C PRO A 269 -0.83 -4.00 13.26
N CYS A 270 -2.06 -4.46 13.51
CA CYS A 270 -2.61 -5.70 12.95
C CYS A 270 -3.73 -5.46 11.93
N LEU A 271 -3.95 -4.21 11.49
CA LEU A 271 -5.10 -3.83 10.67
C LEU A 271 -4.71 -2.77 9.62
N PRO A 272 -5.11 -2.91 8.33
CA PRO A 272 -4.75 -1.94 7.30
C PRO A 272 -5.52 -0.63 7.50
N VAL A 273 -4.79 0.47 7.67
CA VAL A 273 -5.37 1.81 7.85
C VAL A 273 -5.18 2.68 6.61
N ASP A 274 -6.26 3.28 6.14
CA ASP A 274 -6.26 4.22 5.03
C ASP A 274 -6.64 5.62 5.52
N GLY A 275 -6.41 6.64 4.69
CA GLY A 275 -7.12 7.89 4.90
C GLY A 275 -6.84 8.93 3.84
N GLU A 276 -7.32 10.13 4.11
CA GLU A 276 -7.14 11.28 3.25
C GLU A 276 -7.11 12.59 4.02
N LEU A 277 -6.57 13.58 3.34
CA LEU A 277 -6.67 14.97 3.74
C LEU A 277 -8.03 15.51 3.28
N PRO A 278 -8.54 16.62 3.85
CA PRO A 278 -9.66 17.33 3.23
C PRO A 278 -9.31 17.79 1.81
N TRP A 279 -10.35 17.98 0.98
CA TRP A 279 -10.24 18.69 -0.29
C TRP A 279 -9.48 20.00 -0.11
N GLY A 280 -8.55 20.28 -1.02
CA GLY A 280 -7.68 21.44 -0.97
C GLY A 280 -8.46 22.75 -0.98
N THR A 281 -9.53 22.81 -1.76
CA THR A 281 -10.44 23.98 -1.80
C THR A 281 -11.06 24.28 -0.44
N TRP A 282 -11.32 23.26 0.38
CA TRP A 282 -11.88 23.44 1.73
C TRP A 282 -10.85 24.01 2.67
N SER A 283 -9.64 23.44 2.71
CA SER A 283 -8.59 23.95 3.60
C SER A 283 -8.08 25.32 3.17
N MET A 284 -8.08 25.64 1.88
CA MET A 284 -7.64 26.95 1.37
C MET A 284 -8.73 28.03 1.40
N ASN A 285 -9.93 27.71 1.91
CA ASN A 285 -11.11 28.59 1.92
C ASN A 285 -11.42 29.16 0.52
N GLU A 286 -11.48 28.26 -0.45
CA GLU A 286 -11.90 28.54 -1.82
C GLU A 286 -13.30 27.95 -2.09
N ASP A 287 -13.88 27.25 -1.12
CA ASP A 287 -15.23 26.66 -1.16
C ASP A 287 -16.27 27.58 -0.45
N PRO A 288 -17.40 27.91 -1.10
CA PRO A 288 -18.47 28.72 -0.49
C PRO A 288 -19.08 28.13 0.79
N ASP A 289 -19.02 26.80 0.96
CA ASP A 289 -19.61 26.10 2.10
C ASP A 289 -18.68 26.07 3.35
N ASN A 290 -17.42 26.52 3.25
CA ASN A 290 -16.49 26.66 4.39
C ASN A 290 -16.10 28.13 4.67
N PRO A 291 -16.65 28.80 5.70
CA PRO A 291 -16.38 30.22 5.97
C PRO A 291 -15.06 30.52 6.73
N GLU A 292 -14.28 29.52 7.12
CA GLU A 292 -13.09 29.68 7.99
C GLU A 292 -11.84 30.17 7.24
N ALA A 293 -10.92 30.88 7.91
CA ALA A 293 -9.68 31.34 7.26
C ALA A 293 -8.81 30.15 6.80
N GLY A 294 -8.35 30.15 5.55
CA GLY A 294 -7.62 29.01 4.99
C GLY A 294 -6.33 28.64 5.74
N TRP A 295 -5.99 27.36 5.74
CA TRP A 295 -4.86 26.77 6.45
C TRP A 295 -4.14 25.68 5.63
N ILE A 296 -2.87 25.47 5.96
CA ILE A 296 -2.03 24.38 5.43
C ILE A 296 -1.91 23.28 6.48
N ILE A 297 -1.95 22.03 6.03
CA ILE A 297 -1.80 20.85 6.89
C ILE A 297 -0.32 20.62 7.15
N ASP A 298 0.06 20.52 8.43
CA ASP A 298 1.45 20.30 8.85
C ASP A 298 1.94 18.92 8.41
N GLY A 299 2.87 18.90 7.47
CA GLY A 299 3.37 17.66 6.90
C GLY A 299 4.22 16.81 7.85
N LEU A 300 5.02 17.42 8.72
CA LEU A 300 5.87 16.68 9.67
C LEU A 300 4.99 15.96 10.70
N GLN A 301 3.99 16.65 11.22
CA GLN A 301 3.03 16.06 12.15
C GLN A 301 2.11 15.05 11.46
N THR A 302 1.80 15.26 10.17
CA THR A 302 1.09 14.25 9.38
C THR A 302 1.90 12.98 9.24
N ALA A 303 3.18 13.08 8.86
CA ALA A 303 4.07 11.92 8.79
C ALA A 303 4.13 11.16 10.13
N ARG A 304 4.21 11.88 11.26
CA ARG A 304 4.18 11.30 12.61
C ARG A 304 2.87 10.56 12.89
N ARG A 305 1.71 11.15 12.57
CA ARG A 305 0.41 10.50 12.76
C ARG A 305 0.28 9.22 11.93
N LEU A 306 0.65 9.29 10.65
CA LEU A 306 0.60 8.14 9.73
C LEU A 306 1.46 6.97 10.23
N PHE A 307 2.63 7.29 10.80
CA PHE A 307 3.49 6.31 11.47
C PHE A 307 2.82 5.70 12.71
N LEU A 308 2.35 6.52 13.65
CA LEU A 308 1.76 6.05 14.91
C LEU A 308 0.51 5.17 14.69
N GLN A 309 -0.27 5.47 13.65
CA GLN A 309 -1.48 4.75 13.28
C GLN A 309 -1.26 3.73 12.16
N HIS A 310 -0.01 3.37 11.87
CA HIS A 310 0.39 2.29 10.95
C HIS A 310 -0.32 2.35 9.59
N PHE A 311 -0.42 3.54 9.01
CA PHE A 311 -1.13 3.75 7.75
C PHE A 311 -0.52 2.93 6.61
N THR A 312 -1.37 2.18 5.90
CA THR A 312 -1.01 1.47 4.67
C THR A 312 -1.06 2.39 3.47
N SER A 313 -2.01 3.32 3.44
CA SER A 313 -2.24 4.20 2.30
C SER A 313 -2.80 5.57 2.67
N LEU A 314 -2.55 6.54 1.80
CA LEU A 314 -3.08 7.90 1.89
C LEU A 314 -3.56 8.34 0.50
N SER A 315 -4.70 9.03 0.41
CA SER A 315 -5.14 9.63 -0.87
C SER A 315 -4.10 10.61 -1.41
N ALA A 316 -3.76 10.48 -2.69
CA ALA A 316 -3.04 11.48 -3.46
C ALA A 316 -3.98 12.41 -4.24
N ILE A 317 -5.29 12.16 -4.22
CA ILE A 317 -6.27 13.04 -4.86
C ILE A 317 -6.53 14.26 -4.00
N HIS A 318 -6.57 14.09 -2.68
CA HIS A 318 -6.91 15.15 -1.73
C HIS A 318 -5.67 15.94 -1.26
N ASN A 319 -5.80 17.27 -1.29
CA ASN A 319 -4.84 18.30 -0.94
C ASN A 319 -3.49 18.23 -1.70
N TYR A 320 -3.50 17.78 -2.97
CA TYR A 320 -2.28 17.61 -3.77
C TYR A 320 -2.30 18.26 -5.16
N LYS A 321 -2.79 17.56 -6.20
CA LYS A 321 -2.80 18.05 -7.60
C LYS A 321 -4.20 18.45 -8.08
N GLU A 322 -5.12 18.71 -7.15
CA GLU A 322 -6.44 19.21 -7.48
C GLU A 322 -6.36 20.50 -8.33
N LYS A 323 -7.39 20.73 -9.14
CA LYS A 323 -7.51 21.96 -9.92
C LYS A 323 -7.99 23.11 -9.02
N ASN A 324 -7.80 24.35 -9.48
CA ASN A 324 -8.39 25.57 -8.91
C ASN A 324 -7.75 26.18 -7.65
N THR A 325 -6.49 25.87 -7.34
CA THR A 325 -5.74 26.62 -6.30
C THR A 325 -5.20 27.96 -6.81
N LYS A 326 -5.15 28.98 -5.94
CA LYS A 326 -4.41 30.23 -6.21
C LYS A 326 -2.89 30.08 -6.19
N ASP A 327 -2.34 29.14 -5.41
CA ASP A 327 -0.90 28.88 -5.30
C ASP A 327 -0.62 27.37 -5.31
N LYS A 328 -0.74 26.71 -4.15
CA LYS A 328 -0.45 25.29 -3.94
C LYS A 328 -1.34 24.70 -2.84
N TYR A 329 -1.55 23.39 -2.89
CA TYR A 329 -2.13 22.63 -1.78
C TYR A 329 -1.06 22.04 -0.86
N SER A 330 -1.47 21.51 0.30
CA SER A 330 -0.57 21.11 1.40
C SER A 330 0.52 20.14 0.95
N MET A 331 0.18 19.11 0.17
CA MET A 331 1.17 18.12 -0.27
C MET A 331 2.21 18.70 -1.24
N MET A 332 1.88 19.78 -1.97
CA MET A 332 2.86 20.52 -2.77
C MET A 332 3.83 21.31 -1.88
N TYR A 333 3.36 21.90 -0.78
CA TYR A 333 4.26 22.49 0.23
C TYR A 333 5.10 21.43 0.96
N TRP A 334 4.59 20.21 1.14
CA TRP A 334 5.38 19.11 1.72
C TRP A 334 6.57 18.70 0.87
N LYS A 335 6.50 18.88 -0.46
CA LYS A 335 7.66 18.69 -1.36
C LYS A 335 8.76 19.73 -1.14
N GLU A 336 8.42 20.87 -0.55
CA GLU A 336 9.33 21.99 -0.25
C GLU A 336 9.73 22.02 1.23
N THR A 337 9.08 21.23 2.07
CA THR A 337 9.32 21.17 3.52
C THR A 337 10.39 20.12 3.81
N PRO A 338 11.58 20.50 4.32
CA PRO A 338 12.60 19.55 4.66
C PRO A 338 12.17 18.62 5.81
N VAL A 339 12.55 17.36 5.72
CA VAL A 339 12.54 16.43 6.86
C VAL A 339 13.97 16.22 7.34
N SER A 340 14.21 16.30 8.64
CA SER A 340 15.54 16.13 9.22
C SER A 340 15.69 14.76 9.90
N ALA A 341 16.89 14.20 9.87
CA ALA A 341 17.21 12.99 10.63
C ALA A 341 16.95 13.16 12.14
N GLU A 342 17.12 14.39 12.65
CA GLU A 342 16.88 14.71 14.05
C GLU A 342 15.39 14.61 14.40
N PHE A 343 14.50 15.18 13.59
CA PHE A 343 13.06 15.06 13.78
C PHE A 343 12.61 13.59 13.80
N LEU A 344 13.10 12.78 12.84
CA LEU A 344 12.76 11.36 12.77
C LEU A 344 13.26 10.60 14.01
N ARG A 345 14.48 10.88 14.46
CA ARG A 345 15.08 10.26 15.65
C ARG A 345 14.32 10.62 16.93
N GLU A 346 13.95 11.89 17.12
CA GLU A 346 13.18 12.36 18.28
C GLU A 346 11.78 11.75 18.32
N ASN A 347 11.18 11.49 17.15
CA ASN A 347 9.86 10.87 17.01
C ASN A 347 9.89 9.36 16.80
N LYS A 348 11.08 8.73 16.88
CA LYS A 348 11.30 7.28 16.75
C LYS A 348 10.77 6.69 15.45
N MET A 349 10.80 7.50 14.39
CA MET A 349 10.26 7.14 13.10
C MET A 349 11.28 6.31 12.31
N PRO A 350 10.84 5.32 11.51
CA PRO A 350 11.74 4.44 10.79
C PRO A 350 12.54 5.21 9.74
N VAL A 351 13.82 4.87 9.63
CA VAL A 351 14.71 5.41 8.59
C VAL A 351 15.84 4.41 8.34
N SER A 352 16.25 4.30 7.08
CA SER A 352 17.43 3.53 6.67
C SER A 352 18.71 4.35 6.86
N ASP A 353 19.83 3.70 7.17
CA ASP A 353 21.13 4.37 7.39
C ASP A 353 21.56 5.30 6.23
N GLY A 354 21.25 4.90 4.99
CA GLY A 354 21.58 5.65 3.77
C GLY A 354 20.55 6.70 3.32
N TYR A 355 19.44 6.88 4.03
CA TYR A 355 18.29 7.65 3.51
C TYR A 355 18.63 9.14 3.22
N PHE A 356 19.55 9.71 3.99
CA PHE A 356 20.02 11.10 3.84
C PHE A 356 21.42 11.18 3.20
N THR A 357 21.87 10.13 2.51
CA THR A 357 23.22 10.03 1.96
C THR A 357 23.16 9.80 0.46
N ARG A 358 24.06 10.45 -0.29
CA ARG A 358 24.30 10.17 -1.72
C ARG A 358 25.36 9.09 -1.88
N LYS A 359 25.48 8.51 -3.08
CA LYS A 359 26.52 7.52 -3.41
C LYS A 359 27.96 7.96 -3.14
N ASP A 360 28.23 9.25 -3.27
CA ASP A 360 29.55 9.84 -3.00
C ASP A 360 29.83 10.07 -1.50
N GLY A 361 28.88 9.74 -0.62
CA GLY A 361 28.95 9.94 0.82
C GLY A 361 28.51 11.32 1.30
N SER A 362 28.14 12.24 0.40
CA SER A 362 27.63 13.56 0.78
C SER A 362 26.21 13.48 1.35
N VAL A 363 25.87 14.45 2.20
CA VAL A 363 24.51 14.57 2.75
C VAL A 363 23.55 15.05 1.66
N ALA A 364 22.37 14.45 1.62
CA ALA A 364 21.25 14.84 0.77
C ALA A 364 20.10 15.39 1.61
N GLU A 365 19.47 16.46 1.13
CA GLU A 365 18.19 16.91 1.67
C GLU A 365 17.06 15.99 1.20
N ARG A 366 16.10 15.74 2.09
CA ARG A 366 14.86 15.03 1.79
C ARG A 366 13.70 15.91 2.25
N ASN A 367 12.55 15.76 1.62
CA ASN A 367 11.34 16.49 2.00
C ASN A 367 10.30 15.56 2.62
N VAL A 368 9.28 16.17 3.25
CA VAL A 368 8.20 15.45 3.93
C VAL A 368 7.42 14.55 2.97
N PHE A 369 7.11 15.03 1.77
CA PHE A 369 6.34 14.26 0.79
C PHE A 369 7.06 12.96 0.42
N ASP A 370 8.34 13.03 0.08
CA ASP A 370 9.15 11.86 -0.26
C ASP A 370 9.26 10.89 0.91
N TYR A 371 9.38 11.39 2.14
CA TYR A 371 9.40 10.55 3.33
C TYR A 371 8.09 9.79 3.52
N ILE A 372 6.94 10.46 3.42
CA ILE A 372 5.62 9.81 3.48
C ILE A 372 5.47 8.80 2.33
N ARG A 373 5.79 9.20 1.09
CA ARG A 373 5.76 8.34 -0.10
C ARG A 373 6.57 7.06 0.10
N ASP A 374 7.74 7.17 0.73
CA ASP A 374 8.67 6.06 0.85
C ASP A 374 8.31 5.09 1.98
N HIS A 375 7.58 5.54 3.02
CA HIS A 375 7.36 4.78 4.26
C HIS A 375 5.89 4.39 4.53
N LEU A 376 4.89 4.97 3.86
CA LEU A 376 3.49 4.49 3.97
C LEU A 376 3.39 2.98 3.72
N GLY A 377 2.65 2.23 4.52
CA GLY A 377 2.59 0.77 4.43
C GLY A 377 3.93 0.11 4.74
N TYR A 378 4.26 -0.98 4.04
CA TYR A 378 5.52 -1.69 4.24
C TYR A 378 6.69 -1.10 3.43
N ARG A 379 7.92 -1.31 3.91
CA ARG A 379 9.16 -1.02 3.17
C ARG A 379 10.24 -2.04 3.53
N ILE A 380 10.30 -3.14 2.78
CA ILE A 380 11.18 -4.27 3.09
C ILE A 380 12.62 -3.99 2.65
N GLU A 381 13.55 -3.89 3.59
CA GLU A 381 14.98 -3.69 3.34
C GLU A 381 15.77 -4.93 3.75
N LEU A 382 16.37 -5.62 2.77
CA LEU A 382 17.30 -6.72 3.03
C LEU A 382 18.52 -6.20 3.79
N GLN A 383 19.01 -6.98 4.75
CA GLN A 383 20.18 -6.64 5.56
C GLN A 383 21.36 -7.54 5.18
N GLU A 384 21.22 -8.85 5.36
CA GLU A 384 22.28 -9.82 5.10
C GLU A 384 21.73 -11.12 4.51
N MET A 385 22.63 -11.92 3.93
CA MET A 385 22.34 -13.26 3.41
C MET A 385 23.52 -14.18 3.63
N THR A 386 23.22 -15.44 3.95
CA THR A 386 24.14 -16.57 3.82
C THR A 386 23.58 -17.67 2.92
N ALA A 387 24.44 -18.32 2.16
CA ALA A 387 24.11 -19.48 1.34
C ALA A 387 25.37 -20.35 1.11
N PRO A 388 25.26 -21.63 0.74
CA PRO A 388 26.42 -22.43 0.37
C PRO A 388 27.07 -21.87 -0.89
N ALA A 389 28.40 -21.92 -0.96
CA ALA A 389 29.14 -21.49 -2.16
C ALA A 389 28.81 -22.32 -3.41
N VAL A 390 28.34 -23.55 -3.20
CA VAL A 390 27.88 -24.49 -4.21
C VAL A 390 26.63 -25.17 -3.68
N LEU A 391 25.55 -25.14 -4.45
CA LEU A 391 24.33 -25.88 -4.18
C LEU A 391 24.46 -27.31 -4.72
N LEU A 392 24.01 -28.29 -3.94
CA LEU A 392 24.14 -29.72 -4.26
C LEU A 392 22.75 -30.36 -4.38
N ALA A 393 22.53 -31.08 -5.48
CA ALA A 393 21.31 -31.84 -5.70
C ALA A 393 21.16 -32.98 -4.67
N GLY A 394 19.96 -33.13 -4.10
CA GLY A 394 19.66 -34.16 -3.10
C GLY A 394 20.34 -33.97 -1.74
N GLN A 395 20.92 -32.79 -1.47
CA GLN A 395 21.46 -32.41 -0.17
C GLN A 395 20.78 -31.15 0.35
N ALA A 396 20.94 -30.90 1.65
CA ALA A 396 20.55 -29.65 2.27
C ALA A 396 21.45 -28.50 1.77
N ASN A 397 20.83 -27.40 1.34
CA ASN A 397 21.44 -26.14 1.00
C ASN A 397 20.81 -25.01 1.84
N PRO A 398 21.27 -24.81 3.09
CA PRO A 398 20.69 -23.81 3.99
C PRO A 398 20.92 -22.39 3.47
N VAL A 399 19.84 -21.64 3.28
CA VAL A 399 19.85 -20.22 2.92
C VAL A 399 19.17 -19.44 4.03
N GLU A 400 19.85 -18.41 4.50
CA GLU A 400 19.31 -17.47 5.49
C GLU A 400 19.39 -16.05 4.94
N ILE A 401 18.31 -15.30 5.03
CA ILE A 401 18.20 -13.90 4.59
C ILE A 401 17.58 -13.11 5.73
N SER A 402 18.23 -12.04 6.15
CA SER A 402 17.70 -11.12 7.16
C SER A 402 17.17 -9.84 6.52
N LEU A 403 16.09 -9.29 7.08
CA LEU A 403 15.45 -8.08 6.58
C LEU A 403 14.86 -7.26 7.73
N ILE A 404 14.65 -5.97 7.46
CA ILE A 404 13.92 -5.06 8.34
C ILE A 404 12.78 -4.43 7.53
N ASN A 405 11.58 -4.36 8.12
CA ASN A 405 10.52 -3.53 7.57
C ASN A 405 10.70 -2.09 8.05
N ARG A 406 11.09 -1.20 7.15
CA ARG A 406 11.29 0.24 7.38
C ARG A 406 10.01 1.05 7.13
N GLY A 407 8.86 0.41 6.92
CA GLY A 407 7.59 1.07 6.65
C GLY A 407 6.85 1.47 7.93
N PHE A 408 5.68 2.08 7.78
CA PHE A 408 4.75 2.38 8.85
C PHE A 408 3.88 1.18 9.24
N SER A 409 3.69 0.20 8.35
CA SER A 409 2.78 -0.93 8.56
C SER A 409 3.38 -2.25 8.09
N THR A 410 2.81 -3.36 8.56
CA THR A 410 3.08 -4.72 8.03
C THR A 410 2.35 -4.94 6.69
N LEU A 411 2.45 -6.15 6.16
CA LEU A 411 1.65 -6.65 5.04
C LEU A 411 0.41 -7.39 5.55
N PHE A 412 -0.69 -7.31 4.82
CA PHE A 412 -1.97 -7.88 5.26
C PHE A 412 -2.48 -8.99 4.34
N ASN A 413 -2.33 -8.80 3.03
CA ASN A 413 -2.74 -9.76 2.04
C ASN A 413 -1.62 -10.75 1.76
N GLU A 414 -2.00 -11.92 1.27
CA GLU A 414 -1.08 -13.03 1.00
C GLU A 414 -0.05 -12.66 -0.08
N HIS A 415 1.23 -12.76 0.26
CA HIS A 415 2.34 -12.78 -0.70
C HIS A 415 3.29 -13.94 -0.35
N PRO A 416 3.16 -15.11 -0.98
CA PRO A 416 4.08 -16.23 -0.72
C PRO A 416 5.52 -15.85 -1.05
N VAL A 417 6.46 -16.36 -0.26
CA VAL A 417 7.89 -16.06 -0.43
C VAL A 417 8.59 -17.23 -1.09
N TYR A 418 9.27 -16.98 -2.21
CA TYR A 418 10.00 -17.99 -2.96
C TYR A 418 11.48 -17.63 -3.13
N LEU A 419 12.33 -18.64 -3.07
CA LEU A 419 13.65 -18.61 -3.68
C LEU A 419 13.58 -19.14 -5.10
N VAL A 420 14.21 -18.43 -6.04
CA VAL A 420 14.21 -18.81 -7.45
C VAL A 420 15.63 -18.92 -8.00
N LEU A 421 15.82 -19.88 -8.91
CA LEU A 421 17.06 -20.06 -9.66
C LEU A 421 16.84 -19.70 -11.12
N ILE A 422 17.63 -18.75 -11.61
CA ILE A 422 17.53 -18.21 -12.97
C ILE A 422 18.80 -18.59 -13.73
N ASP A 423 18.66 -19.22 -14.88
CA ASP A 423 19.81 -19.61 -15.71
C ASP A 423 20.44 -18.41 -16.46
N GLU A 424 21.53 -18.66 -17.18
CA GLU A 424 22.23 -17.66 -17.98
C GLU A 424 21.39 -17.10 -19.15
N SER A 425 20.37 -17.85 -19.60
CA SER A 425 19.43 -17.38 -20.63
C SER A 425 18.35 -16.45 -20.07
N GLY A 426 18.24 -16.34 -18.74
CA GLY A 426 17.20 -15.58 -18.07
C GLY A 426 15.92 -16.37 -17.81
N LYS A 427 15.94 -17.70 -17.91
CA LYS A 427 14.79 -18.54 -17.59
C LYS A 427 14.76 -18.87 -16.10
N VAL A 428 13.61 -18.71 -15.45
CA VAL A 428 13.36 -19.25 -14.10
C VAL A 428 13.25 -20.78 -14.22
N CYS A 429 14.24 -21.50 -13.70
CA CYS A 429 14.39 -22.94 -13.85
C CYS A 429 13.95 -23.72 -12.61
N HIS A 430 13.87 -23.05 -11.46
CA HIS A 430 13.39 -23.63 -10.22
C HIS A 430 12.81 -22.55 -9.30
N VAL A 431 11.77 -22.93 -8.55
CA VAL A 431 11.05 -22.10 -7.59
C VAL A 431 10.84 -22.94 -6.33
N ALA A 432 11.25 -22.43 -5.18
CA ALA A 432 11.13 -23.09 -3.88
C ALA A 432 10.39 -22.18 -2.91
N LEU A 433 9.24 -22.62 -2.43
CA LEU A 433 8.44 -21.90 -1.43
C LEU A 433 9.11 -21.98 -0.06
N THR A 434 9.12 -20.88 0.68
CA THR A 434 9.53 -20.85 2.08
C THR A 434 8.31 -20.95 3.01
N ASP A 435 8.54 -21.23 4.29
CA ASP A 435 7.51 -21.21 5.34
C ASP A 435 7.23 -19.79 5.87
N THR A 436 7.82 -18.77 5.25
CA THR A 436 7.73 -17.38 5.71
C THR A 436 6.35 -16.80 5.44
N ASN A 437 5.80 -16.14 6.46
CA ASN A 437 4.59 -15.35 6.35
C ASN A 437 4.94 -13.85 6.36
N VAL A 438 4.63 -13.15 5.26
CA VAL A 438 4.94 -11.71 5.13
C VAL A 438 4.16 -10.84 6.13
N ASN A 439 3.04 -11.34 6.65
CA ASN A 439 2.21 -10.60 7.60
C ASN A 439 2.89 -10.43 8.96
N ASP A 440 3.90 -11.26 9.25
CA ASP A 440 4.68 -11.20 10.48
C ASP A 440 5.81 -10.15 10.41
N TRP A 441 6.05 -9.54 9.24
CA TRP A 441 7.09 -8.53 9.04
C TRP A 441 6.70 -7.16 9.61
N GLN A 442 6.39 -7.12 10.89
CA GLN A 442 6.12 -5.89 11.64
C GLN A 442 7.34 -4.96 11.64
N PRO A 443 7.16 -3.64 11.53
CA PRO A 443 8.28 -2.70 11.58
C PRO A 443 8.96 -2.70 12.95
N TYR A 444 8.17 -2.81 14.02
CA TYR A 444 8.61 -2.95 15.41
C TYR A 444 7.58 -3.79 16.19
N GLU A 445 7.92 -4.24 17.40
CA GLU A 445 7.00 -5.02 18.24
C GLU A 445 5.79 -4.17 18.64
N PRO A 446 4.54 -4.57 18.33
CA PRO A 446 3.35 -3.82 18.73
C PRO A 446 3.32 -3.53 20.23
N GLY A 447 3.16 -2.25 20.59
CA GLY A 447 3.21 -1.80 21.99
C GLY A 447 4.62 -1.46 22.52
N ASP A 448 5.69 -1.70 21.76
CA ASP A 448 7.03 -1.21 22.09
C ASP A 448 7.10 0.31 21.90
N SER A 449 7.11 1.02 23.03
CA SER A 449 7.25 2.48 23.06
C SER A 449 8.57 3.01 22.50
N THR A 450 9.60 2.17 22.34
CA THR A 450 10.89 2.57 21.73
C THR A 450 10.86 2.48 20.21
N CYS A 451 9.91 1.73 19.65
CA CYS A 451 9.75 1.47 18.22
C CYS A 451 11.06 0.93 17.60
N THR A 452 11.72 0.02 18.32
CA THR A 452 12.99 -0.56 17.86
C THR A 452 12.73 -1.44 16.63
N PRO A 453 13.44 -1.21 15.49
CA PRO A 453 13.23 -2.02 14.30
C PRO A 453 13.45 -3.51 14.55
N LEU A 454 12.53 -4.34 14.08
CA LEU A 454 12.65 -5.81 14.15
C LEU A 454 13.51 -6.34 13.01
N LEU A 455 14.46 -7.22 13.34
CA LEU A 455 15.20 -8.03 12.39
C LEU A 455 14.43 -9.33 12.16
N HIS A 456 13.90 -9.50 10.95
CA HIS A 456 13.20 -10.71 10.51
C HIS A 456 14.14 -11.61 9.73
N THR A 457 13.87 -12.92 9.76
CA THR A 457 14.69 -13.91 9.08
C THR A 457 13.84 -14.82 8.21
N ILE A 458 14.22 -14.95 6.94
CA ILE A 458 13.80 -16.02 6.04
C ILE A 458 14.87 -17.11 6.14
N ALA A 459 14.54 -18.27 6.69
CA ALA A 459 15.44 -19.42 6.77
C ALA A 459 14.82 -20.61 6.05
N THR A 460 15.52 -21.16 5.05
CA THR A 460 15.02 -22.31 4.31
C THR A 460 16.15 -23.23 3.88
N ASP A 461 15.83 -24.51 3.74
CA ASP A 461 16.73 -25.48 3.15
C ASP A 461 16.39 -25.66 1.65
N LEU A 462 17.15 -24.99 0.78
CA LEU A 462 16.87 -24.95 -0.65
C LEU A 462 17.10 -26.32 -1.31
N GLN A 463 16.00 -27.03 -1.58
CA GLN A 463 16.04 -28.34 -2.22
C GLN A 463 16.29 -28.23 -3.73
N ILE A 464 17.42 -28.75 -4.20
CA ILE A 464 17.75 -28.75 -5.62
C ILE A 464 17.25 -30.04 -6.29
N PRO A 465 16.38 -29.96 -7.32
CA PRO A 465 15.90 -31.13 -8.04
C PRO A 465 17.04 -31.87 -8.76
N ALA A 466 17.03 -33.20 -8.72
CA ALA A 466 18.06 -34.04 -9.36
C ALA A 466 18.18 -33.83 -10.89
N GLY A 467 17.12 -33.35 -11.54
CA GLY A 467 17.09 -33.08 -12.99
C GLY A 467 17.57 -31.68 -13.38
N LEU A 468 17.87 -30.79 -12.41
CA LEU A 468 18.35 -29.45 -12.72
C LEU A 468 19.80 -29.52 -13.22
N ALA A 469 20.08 -28.88 -14.35
CA ALA A 469 21.40 -28.95 -14.98
C ALA A 469 22.48 -28.32 -14.07
N LYS A 470 23.65 -28.97 -14.01
CA LYS A 470 24.82 -28.38 -13.35
C LYS A 470 25.26 -27.13 -14.11
N GLY A 471 25.67 -26.09 -13.40
CA GLY A 471 26.04 -24.82 -14.03
C GLY A 471 25.97 -23.63 -13.09
N THR A 472 26.06 -22.44 -13.67
CA THR A 472 25.95 -21.18 -12.95
C THR A 472 24.53 -20.62 -13.09
N TYR A 473 23.97 -20.17 -11.98
CA TYR A 473 22.64 -19.57 -11.90
C TYR A 473 22.72 -18.23 -11.15
N ARG A 474 21.66 -17.44 -11.25
CA ARG A 474 21.35 -16.38 -10.29
C ARG A 474 20.39 -16.91 -9.24
N LEU A 475 20.59 -16.53 -7.99
CA LEU A 475 19.65 -16.76 -6.89
C LEU A 475 18.85 -15.49 -6.65
N GLY A 476 17.52 -15.61 -6.59
CA GLY A 476 16.62 -14.48 -6.40
C GLY A 476 15.55 -14.75 -5.34
N LEU A 477 15.05 -13.67 -4.75
CA LEU A 477 13.89 -13.64 -3.87
C LEU A 477 12.69 -13.13 -4.66
N TRP A 478 11.67 -13.97 -4.81
CA TRP A 478 10.43 -13.65 -5.50
C TRP A 478 9.28 -13.67 -4.51
N ILE A 479 8.60 -12.54 -4.38
CA ILE A 479 7.49 -12.34 -3.44
C ILE A 479 6.28 -11.86 -4.27
N PRO A 480 5.61 -12.74 -5.02
CA PRO A 480 4.45 -12.39 -5.84
C PRO A 480 3.18 -12.24 -5.00
N ASP A 481 2.15 -11.72 -5.65
CA ASP A 481 0.76 -11.82 -5.17
C ASP A 481 0.36 -13.28 -4.90
N GLY A 482 -0.39 -13.49 -3.82
CA GLY A 482 -0.89 -14.81 -3.42
C GLY A 482 -1.98 -15.39 -4.31
N SER A 483 -2.61 -14.60 -5.19
CA SER A 483 -3.63 -15.10 -6.10
C SER A 483 -3.04 -15.72 -7.37
N ASP A 484 -3.58 -16.86 -7.80
CA ASP A 484 -3.18 -17.51 -9.06
C ASP A 484 -3.33 -16.59 -10.29
N ARG A 485 -4.27 -15.63 -10.24
CA ARG A 485 -4.54 -14.67 -11.33
C ARG A 485 -3.45 -13.61 -11.46
N LEU A 486 -2.83 -13.20 -10.36
CA LEU A 486 -1.87 -12.08 -10.33
C LEU A 486 -0.44 -12.52 -10.00
N GLN A 487 -0.23 -13.75 -9.53
CA GLN A 487 1.08 -14.27 -9.13
C GLN A 487 2.16 -14.04 -10.19
N TYR A 488 1.82 -14.26 -11.46
CA TYR A 488 2.72 -14.11 -12.61
C TYR A 488 2.60 -12.77 -13.34
N ASP A 489 2.17 -11.72 -12.63
CA ASP A 489 2.27 -10.35 -13.09
C ASP A 489 3.27 -9.61 -12.20
N ASN A 490 4.44 -9.28 -12.76
CA ASN A 490 5.56 -8.68 -12.03
C ASN A 490 5.20 -7.38 -11.30
N ARG A 491 4.13 -6.68 -11.71
CA ARG A 491 3.69 -5.42 -11.10
C ARG A 491 3.06 -5.63 -9.72
N PHE A 492 2.58 -6.84 -9.45
CA PHE A 492 2.05 -7.24 -8.13
C PHE A 492 3.08 -7.99 -7.28
N ALA A 493 4.33 -8.11 -7.73
CA ALA A 493 5.41 -8.66 -6.93
C ALA A 493 6.11 -7.59 -6.10
N ILE A 494 6.58 -7.96 -4.91
CA ILE A 494 7.20 -7.04 -3.97
C ILE A 494 8.68 -6.85 -4.29
N ARG A 495 9.04 -5.58 -4.47
CA ARG A 495 10.41 -5.10 -4.62
C ARG A 495 10.98 -4.64 -3.27
N CYS A 496 12.15 -5.16 -2.91
CA CYS A 496 12.89 -4.75 -1.73
C CYS A 496 13.54 -3.37 -1.91
N ALA A 497 13.61 -2.61 -0.83
CA ALA A 497 14.09 -1.23 -0.76
C ALA A 497 15.62 -1.13 -0.66
N ASN A 498 16.33 -1.87 -1.51
CA ASN A 498 17.79 -1.95 -1.53
C ASN A 498 18.37 -1.31 -2.80
N GLY A 499 19.29 -0.36 -2.64
CA GLY A 499 19.89 0.36 -3.77
C GLY A 499 20.97 -0.42 -4.53
N ASP A 500 21.45 -1.52 -3.96
CA ASP A 500 22.45 -2.44 -4.53
C ASP A 500 21.86 -3.79 -4.96
N THR A 501 20.53 -3.93 -4.90
CA THR A 501 19.83 -5.13 -5.34
C THR A 501 19.15 -4.87 -6.68
N GLN A 502 19.46 -5.71 -7.66
CA GLN A 502 18.82 -5.63 -8.96
C GLN A 502 17.36 -6.10 -8.84
N TRP A 503 16.43 -5.25 -9.27
CA TRP A 503 15.07 -5.68 -9.64
C TRP A 503 15.12 -6.24 -11.06
N TRP A 504 14.89 -7.54 -11.20
CA TRP A 504 14.93 -8.23 -12.48
C TRP A 504 13.53 -8.64 -12.89
N VAL A 505 13.13 -8.23 -14.09
CA VAL A 505 11.90 -8.71 -14.73
C VAL A 505 12.27 -9.77 -15.77
N SER A 506 11.56 -10.90 -15.76
CA SER A 506 11.79 -11.96 -16.75
C SER A 506 11.48 -11.49 -18.17
N PRO A 507 12.11 -12.07 -19.21
CA PRO A 507 11.85 -11.66 -20.60
C PRO A 507 10.40 -11.79 -21.05
N ASP A 508 9.63 -12.69 -20.43
CA ASP A 508 8.19 -12.88 -20.67
C ASP A 508 7.28 -11.99 -19.80
N GLY A 509 7.87 -11.12 -18.96
CA GLY A 509 7.16 -10.19 -18.08
C GLY A 509 6.51 -10.82 -16.85
N LYS A 510 6.66 -12.13 -16.63
CA LYS A 510 5.92 -12.84 -15.57
C LYS A 510 6.47 -12.67 -14.17
N TYR A 511 7.79 -12.57 -14.03
CA TYR A 511 8.46 -12.54 -12.74
C TYR A 511 9.05 -11.17 -12.50
N GLY A 512 8.87 -10.63 -11.29
CA GLY A 512 9.64 -9.52 -10.75
C GLY A 512 10.43 -10.02 -9.53
N VAL A 513 11.75 -10.09 -9.64
CA VAL A 513 12.61 -10.80 -8.67
C VAL A 513 13.70 -9.87 -8.12
N ASN A 514 13.91 -9.92 -6.81
CA ASN A 514 15.03 -9.28 -6.13
C ASN A 514 16.27 -10.19 -6.23
N ILE A 515 17.29 -9.80 -7.00
CA ILE A 515 18.47 -10.66 -7.22
C ILE A 515 19.40 -10.64 -6.00
N LEU A 516 19.38 -11.76 -5.27
CA LEU A 516 20.17 -12.00 -4.07
C LEU A 516 21.62 -12.36 -4.39
N MET A 517 21.88 -13.11 -5.46
CA MET A 517 23.25 -13.42 -5.92
C MET A 517 23.30 -13.49 -7.44
N ASN A 518 24.29 -12.82 -8.02
CA ASN A 518 24.50 -12.83 -9.48
C ASN A 518 25.09 -14.15 -10.00
N LYS A 519 25.74 -14.93 -9.14
CA LYS A 519 26.36 -16.22 -9.49
C LYS A 519 26.30 -17.16 -8.30
N ILE A 520 25.64 -18.29 -8.48
CA ILE A 520 25.67 -19.45 -7.59
C ILE A 520 25.84 -20.71 -8.44
N SER A 521 26.71 -21.62 -8.00
CA SER A 521 27.02 -22.84 -8.75
C SER A 521 26.17 -24.01 -8.25
N ILE A 522 25.65 -24.82 -9.18
CA ILE A 522 24.97 -26.09 -8.88
C ILE A 522 25.85 -27.23 -9.37
N LYS A 523 26.12 -28.23 -8.51
CA LYS A 523 26.96 -29.39 -8.83
C LYS A 523 26.27 -30.73 -8.66
#